data_AF-A0A178EL21-F1
#
_entry.id   AF-A0A178EL21-F1
#
_cell.length_a   1.000
_cell.length_b   1.000
_cell.length_c   1.000
_cell.angle_alpha   90.00
_cell.angle_beta   90.00
_cell.angle_gamma   90.00
#
_symmetry.space_group_name_H-M   'P 1'
#
loop_
_entity.id
_entity.type
_entity.pdbx_description
1 polymer ?
#
loop_
_entity_poly.entity_id
_entity_poly.type
_entity_poly.pdbx_seq_one_letter_code
_entity_poly.pdbx_strand_id
1 'polypeptide(L)'
;MHQDNLEWKGSSLFIDERPPPIIPSLMPSERDDDATGTLSAPPSKRSIDTDPSVVQNDFVIPKPFDTGLSNNFTSSCSSFLNRMRTSDDFNGCHPFSLMLMTSSGFFDASKSYLRITQTLDATCGANVTQCRGVMDGFARELLTASSCKTDYANDNPLVLQAYNGLVAYTPSYQASCLRDEEGSYCFANAVSNTTSTTDAYPYYLPIGQEMPGGSRPTCNTCLQDVMSVFAYYGNNATQPISKTYATAAQQISISCGRTFVNVTAAPLKGAATTTSASLTPTITLILMLILYLFQ
;
A
#
# COMPACT_ATOMS: atom_id res chain seq x y z
N MET A 1 10.40 23.13 -44.98
CA MET A 1 11.82 22.81 -44.78
C MET A 1 12.50 24.05 -44.21
N HIS A 2 12.65 24.08 -42.90
CA HIS A 2 13.48 25.04 -42.18
C HIS A 2 14.14 24.23 -41.06
N GLN A 3 15.43 24.00 -41.24
CA GLN A 3 16.34 23.40 -40.26
C GLN A 3 16.88 24.56 -39.44
N ASP A 4 16.65 24.58 -38.13
CA ASP A 4 17.48 25.35 -37.21
C ASP A 4 17.85 24.45 -36.03
N ASN A 5 19.17 24.34 -35.86
CA ASN A 5 19.87 23.51 -34.89
C ASN A 5 19.66 24.04 -33.46
N LEU A 6 19.06 23.22 -32.59
CA LEU A 6 19.12 23.39 -31.15
C LEU A 6 20.11 22.37 -30.59
N GLU A 7 21.41 22.66 -30.76
CA GLU A 7 22.48 21.99 -30.02
C GLU A 7 22.39 22.38 -28.54
N TRP A 8 22.08 21.39 -27.71
CA TRP A 8 22.05 21.50 -26.26
C TRP A 8 23.48 21.61 -25.73
N LYS A 9 23.87 22.80 -25.23
CA LYS A 9 25.18 23.07 -24.65
C LYS A 9 25.19 22.62 -23.18
N GLY A 10 25.27 21.32 -22.96
CA GLY A 10 25.39 20.71 -21.64
C GLY A 10 26.75 20.98 -20.99
N SER A 11 26.74 21.29 -19.70
CA SER A 11 27.93 21.38 -18.86
C SER A 11 28.67 20.03 -18.83
N SER A 12 30.00 20.06 -18.94
CA SER A 12 30.85 18.88 -18.84
C SER A 12 30.69 18.24 -17.46
N LEU A 13 30.26 16.97 -17.42
CA LEU A 13 30.31 16.10 -16.26
C LEU A 13 31.76 16.00 -15.77
N PHE A 14 32.06 16.58 -14.62
CA PHE A 14 33.30 16.32 -13.90
C PHE A 14 33.22 14.90 -13.34
N ILE A 15 34.01 13.99 -13.92
CA ILE A 15 34.24 12.65 -13.38
C ILE A 15 35.19 12.82 -12.18
N ASP A 16 34.74 12.39 -11.00
CA ASP A 16 35.59 12.36 -9.80
C ASP A 16 36.59 11.21 -9.94
N GLU A 17 37.84 11.53 -10.23
CA GLU A 17 38.96 10.57 -10.36
C GLU A 17 39.65 10.28 -9.02
N ARG A 18 39.05 10.64 -7.88
CA ARG A 18 39.67 10.33 -6.58
C ARG A 18 39.71 8.82 -6.34
N PRO A 19 40.88 8.26 -5.94
CA PRO A 19 40.98 6.85 -5.60
C PRO A 19 40.09 6.54 -4.38
N PRO A 20 39.48 5.35 -4.33
CA PRO A 20 38.61 4.96 -3.23
C PRO A 20 39.40 4.93 -1.90
N PRO A 21 38.77 5.31 -0.77
CA PRO A 21 39.42 5.26 0.52
C PRO A 21 39.78 3.81 0.89
N ILE A 22 41.02 3.63 1.38
CA ILE A 22 41.54 2.34 1.83
C ILE A 22 40.82 1.96 3.12
N ILE A 23 40.01 0.90 3.07
CA ILE A 23 39.33 0.32 4.23
C ILE A 23 40.34 -0.55 5.00
N PRO A 24 40.59 -0.32 6.30
CA PRO A 24 41.42 -1.22 7.10
C PRO A 24 40.71 -2.58 7.26
N SER A 25 41.35 -3.64 6.77
CA SER A 25 40.94 -5.02 7.05
C SER A 25 41.10 -5.34 8.53
N LEU A 26 39.99 -5.41 9.26
CA LEU A 26 39.89 -6.10 10.55
C LEU A 26 39.10 -7.39 10.32
N MET A 27 39.81 -8.47 10.01
CA MET A 27 39.31 -9.83 10.20
C MET A 27 40.22 -10.55 11.20
N PRO A 28 39.66 -11.07 12.31
CA PRO A 28 40.25 -12.17 13.03
C PRO A 28 39.79 -13.51 12.42
N SER A 29 40.72 -14.46 12.44
CA SER A 29 40.68 -15.80 11.86
C SER A 29 39.48 -16.65 12.29
N GLU A 30 38.94 -17.41 11.34
CA GLU A 30 38.10 -18.58 11.59
C GLU A 30 38.83 -19.59 12.48
N ARG A 31 38.10 -20.12 13.47
CA ARG A 31 38.31 -21.43 14.07
C ARG A 31 36.97 -22.15 14.05
N ASP A 32 36.95 -23.30 13.39
CA ASP A 32 35.97 -24.35 13.60
C ASP A 32 35.94 -24.73 15.09
N ASP A 33 34.76 -24.73 15.70
CA ASP A 33 34.29 -25.79 16.59
C ASP A 33 32.82 -25.56 17.02
N ASP A 34 32.06 -26.62 16.78
CA ASP A 34 30.85 -27.10 17.47
C ASP A 34 29.51 -26.36 17.38
N ALA A 35 28.50 -27.14 16.98
CA ALA A 35 27.12 -26.74 16.82
C ALA A 35 26.40 -26.80 18.17
N THR A 36 25.93 -25.66 18.68
CA THR A 36 24.81 -25.62 19.62
C THR A 36 24.00 -24.35 19.39
N GLY A 37 22.69 -24.51 19.19
CA GLY A 37 21.78 -23.49 18.70
C GLY A 37 21.72 -22.22 19.56
N THR A 38 21.94 -21.08 18.91
CA THR A 38 21.75 -19.76 19.50
C THR A 38 20.44 -19.18 19.00
N LEU A 39 19.51 -18.93 19.94
CA LEU A 39 18.25 -18.23 19.72
C LEU A 39 18.53 -16.85 19.10
N SER A 40 17.92 -16.57 17.94
CA SER A 40 17.96 -15.26 17.29
C SER A 40 17.46 -14.18 18.25
N ALA A 41 18.28 -13.14 18.47
CA ALA A 41 17.87 -11.96 19.20
C ALA A 41 16.72 -11.24 18.45
N PRO A 42 15.67 -10.76 19.15
CA PRO A 42 14.60 -10.02 18.50
C PRO A 42 15.11 -8.68 17.96
N PRO A 43 14.52 -8.15 16.87
CA PRO A 43 14.88 -6.83 16.34
C PRO A 43 14.63 -5.75 17.39
N SER A 44 15.59 -4.83 17.52
CA SER A 44 15.55 -3.73 18.48
C SER A 44 14.37 -2.79 18.18
N LYS A 45 13.29 -2.92 18.98
CA LYS A 45 12.16 -1.99 18.98
C LYS A 45 12.68 -0.61 19.45
N ARG A 46 12.31 0.49 18.78
CA ARG A 46 12.62 1.85 19.24
C ARG A 46 12.03 2.05 20.65
N SER A 47 12.88 1.94 21.68
CA SER A 47 12.58 2.44 23.02
C SER A 47 12.71 3.95 23.03
N ILE A 48 11.76 4.65 23.64
CA ILE A 48 11.87 6.08 23.91
C ILE A 48 12.78 6.22 25.14
N ASP A 49 13.91 6.90 24.97
CA ASP A 49 14.61 7.51 26.10
C ASP A 49 13.76 8.71 26.54
N THR A 50 13.18 8.66 27.73
CA THR A 50 12.29 9.72 28.23
C THR A 50 13.13 10.90 28.67
N ASP A 51 13.19 11.95 27.84
CA ASP A 51 13.69 13.27 28.25
C ASP A 51 12.78 13.82 29.37
N PRO A 52 13.31 14.09 30.57
CA PRO A 52 12.52 14.60 31.71
C PRO A 52 11.98 16.03 31.51
N SER A 53 12.24 16.67 30.36
CA SER A 53 11.87 18.05 30.05
C SER A 53 10.59 18.21 29.22
N VAL A 54 9.89 17.12 28.90
CA VAL A 54 8.68 17.18 28.07
C VAL A 54 7.46 17.50 28.95
N VAL A 55 6.93 18.72 28.80
CA VAL A 55 5.54 19.05 29.15
C VAL A 55 4.66 17.93 28.59
N GLN A 56 3.86 17.26 29.42
CA GLN A 56 2.88 16.27 28.94
C GLN A 56 1.96 16.94 27.90
N ASN A 57 2.32 16.85 26.64
CA ASN A 57 1.37 17.02 25.56
C ASN A 57 0.65 15.69 25.48
N ASP A 58 -0.59 15.67 25.96
CA ASP A 58 -1.50 14.55 25.78
C ASP A 58 -1.52 14.16 24.30
N PHE A 59 -1.16 12.91 24.01
CA PHE A 59 -1.17 12.40 22.65
C PHE A 59 -2.63 12.41 22.13
N VAL A 60 -2.86 13.16 21.05
CA VAL A 60 -4.17 13.21 20.39
C VAL A 60 -4.19 12.18 19.27
N ILE A 61 -5.22 11.33 19.26
CA ILE A 61 -5.41 10.35 18.19
C ILE A 61 -5.53 11.09 16.85
N PRO A 62 -4.71 10.73 15.84
CA PRO A 62 -4.77 11.35 14.52
C PRO A 62 -6.14 11.24 13.87
N LYS A 63 -6.42 12.17 12.96
CA LYS A 63 -7.66 12.20 12.19
C LYS A 63 -7.34 12.27 10.70
N PRO A 64 -8.16 11.67 9.82
CA PRO A 64 -8.03 11.87 8.39
C PRO A 64 -8.11 13.35 8.00
N PHE A 65 -7.40 13.72 6.93
CA PHE A 65 -7.39 15.08 6.37
C PHE A 65 -6.96 16.18 7.36
N ASP A 66 -5.99 15.87 8.24
CA ASP A 66 -5.48 16.80 9.26
C ASP A 66 -4.51 17.88 8.74
N THR A 67 -4.03 17.75 7.50
CA THR A 67 -3.13 18.72 6.84
C THR A 67 -3.86 19.81 6.04
N GLY A 68 -5.19 19.85 6.13
CA GLY A 68 -6.01 20.77 5.34
C GLY A 68 -6.29 20.25 3.92
N LEU A 69 -7.36 20.76 3.30
CA LEU A 69 -7.83 20.34 1.99
C LEU A 69 -7.26 21.27 0.90
N SER A 70 -6.04 21.03 0.42
CA SER A 70 -5.43 21.86 -0.63
C SER A 70 -5.70 21.32 -2.04
N ASN A 71 -6.90 21.51 -2.61
CA ASN A 71 -7.12 21.30 -4.05
C ASN A 71 -8.21 22.23 -4.62
N ASN A 72 -8.23 22.34 -5.95
CA ASN A 72 -9.29 23.01 -6.71
C ASN A 72 -10.54 22.12 -6.76
N PHE A 73 -11.40 22.24 -5.74
CA PHE A 73 -12.67 21.52 -5.65
C PHE A 73 -13.84 22.35 -6.18
N THR A 74 -14.88 21.68 -6.64
CA THR A 74 -16.21 22.31 -6.68
C THR A 74 -16.67 22.75 -5.28
N SER A 75 -17.53 23.76 -5.20
CA SER A 75 -18.07 24.26 -3.94
C SER A 75 -18.86 23.19 -3.16
N SER A 76 -19.60 22.35 -3.88
CA SER A 76 -20.32 21.20 -3.31
C SER A 76 -19.36 20.18 -2.69
N CYS A 77 -18.25 19.88 -3.37
CA CYS A 77 -17.28 18.91 -2.87
C CYS A 77 -16.52 19.44 -1.66
N SER A 78 -16.08 20.71 -1.69
CA SER A 78 -15.46 21.34 -0.52
C SER A 78 -16.39 21.30 0.70
N SER A 79 -17.68 21.60 0.52
CA SER A 79 -18.68 21.55 1.59
C SER A 79 -18.86 20.12 2.14
N PHE A 80 -18.94 19.13 1.25
CA PHE A 80 -19.01 17.72 1.63
C PHE A 80 -17.79 17.27 2.44
N LEU A 81 -16.58 17.51 1.93
CA LEU A 81 -15.33 17.08 2.58
C LEU A 81 -15.15 17.75 3.95
N ASN A 82 -15.51 19.03 4.06
CA ASN A 82 -15.51 19.74 5.34
C ASN A 82 -16.47 19.12 6.34
N ARG A 83 -17.71 18.83 5.95
CA ARG A 83 -18.69 18.18 6.83
C ARG A 83 -18.26 16.77 7.25
N MET A 84 -17.70 16.00 6.32
CA MET A 84 -17.21 14.65 6.59
C MET A 84 -16.08 14.68 7.63
N ARG A 85 -15.03 15.48 7.40
CA ARG A 85 -13.87 15.53 8.31
C ARG A 85 -14.20 16.12 9.70
N THR A 86 -15.26 16.91 9.84
CA THR A 86 -15.71 17.46 11.13
C THR A 86 -16.81 16.64 11.79
N SER A 87 -17.26 15.55 11.19
CA SER A 87 -18.30 14.69 11.77
C SER A 87 -17.74 13.87 12.94
N ASP A 88 -18.42 13.90 14.09
CA ASP A 88 -18.04 13.09 15.25
C ASP A 88 -18.26 11.60 15.00
N ASP A 89 -19.32 11.22 14.30
CA ASP A 89 -19.57 9.83 13.88
C ASP A 89 -18.44 9.30 12.99
N PHE A 90 -17.91 10.14 12.10
CA PHE A 90 -16.78 9.79 11.24
C PHE A 90 -15.47 9.68 12.05
N ASN A 91 -15.18 10.67 12.88
CA ASN A 91 -13.92 10.73 13.62
C ASN A 91 -13.84 9.70 14.77
N GLY A 92 -14.97 9.38 15.39
CA GLY A 92 -15.06 8.35 16.43
C GLY A 92 -14.79 6.93 15.92
N CYS A 93 -14.81 6.74 14.61
CA CYS A 93 -14.46 5.48 13.97
C CYS A 93 -12.97 5.30 13.69
N HIS A 94 -12.15 6.34 13.91
CA HIS A 94 -10.70 6.31 13.71
C HIS A 94 -10.28 5.55 12.44
N PRO A 95 -10.76 5.95 11.24
CA PRO A 95 -10.66 5.11 10.05
C PRO A 95 -9.23 5.01 9.54
N PHE A 96 -8.56 3.91 9.91
CA PHE A 96 -7.20 3.57 9.51
C PHE A 96 -7.00 3.69 7.99
N SER A 97 -7.97 3.22 7.20
CA SER A 97 -7.98 3.32 5.73
C SER A 97 -7.79 4.75 5.21
N LEU A 98 -8.44 5.74 5.85
CA LEU A 98 -8.33 7.14 5.44
C LEU A 98 -7.08 7.79 6.02
N MET A 99 -6.68 7.44 7.25
CA MET A 99 -5.50 8.01 7.90
C MET A 99 -4.21 7.68 7.15
N LEU A 100 -4.09 6.47 6.59
CA LEU A 100 -2.88 5.99 5.88
C LEU A 100 -2.32 6.97 4.84
N MET A 101 -3.17 7.67 4.09
CA MET A 101 -2.73 8.58 3.03
C MET A 101 -3.04 10.05 3.31
N THR A 102 -3.89 10.36 4.28
CA THR A 102 -4.46 11.71 4.44
C THR A 102 -4.14 12.37 5.78
N SER A 103 -3.42 11.67 6.68
CA SER A 103 -3.10 12.17 8.01
C SER A 103 -1.59 12.27 8.23
N SER A 104 -1.11 13.50 8.41
CA SER A 104 0.24 13.77 8.90
C SER A 104 0.42 13.30 10.33
N GLY A 105 -0.61 13.43 11.18
CA GLY A 105 -0.56 12.96 12.56
C GLY A 105 -0.38 11.45 12.65
N PHE A 106 -0.99 10.69 11.73
CA PHE A 106 -0.82 9.24 11.63
C PHE A 106 0.60 8.87 11.19
N PHE A 107 1.15 9.61 10.23
CA PHE A 107 2.55 9.45 9.82
C PHE A 107 3.53 9.81 10.95
N ASP A 108 3.22 10.81 11.77
CA ASP A 108 4.04 11.15 12.94
C ASP A 108 3.90 10.12 14.06
N ALA A 109 2.70 9.56 14.26
CA ALA A 109 2.46 8.47 15.20
C ALA A 109 3.23 7.20 14.79
N SER A 110 3.30 6.86 13.49
CA SER A 110 4.00 5.66 13.00
C SER A 110 5.51 5.65 13.29
N LYS A 111 6.12 6.82 13.50
CA LYS A 111 7.54 6.96 13.89
C LYS A 111 7.83 6.54 15.33
N SER A 112 6.79 6.28 16.13
CA SER A 112 6.86 5.89 17.54
C SER A 112 5.98 4.68 17.80
N TYR A 113 6.58 3.57 18.22
CA TYR A 113 5.87 2.33 18.50
C TYR A 113 4.71 2.51 19.49
N LEU A 114 4.92 3.30 20.54
CA LEU A 114 3.89 3.62 21.52
C LEU A 114 2.72 4.38 20.90
N ARG A 115 2.99 5.47 20.16
CA ARG A 115 1.95 6.33 19.59
C ARG A 115 1.14 5.63 18.51
N ILE A 116 1.78 4.82 17.67
CA ILE A 116 1.05 4.04 16.68
C ILE A 116 0.19 2.96 17.35
N THR A 117 0.67 2.33 18.42
CA THR A 117 -0.13 1.36 19.20
C THR A 117 -1.35 2.04 19.82
N GLN A 118 -1.20 3.22 20.44
CA GLN A 118 -2.33 4.00 20.97
C GLN A 118 -3.36 4.37 19.88
N THR A 119 -2.89 4.66 18.67
CA THR A 119 -3.76 4.94 17.51
C THR A 119 -4.51 3.69 17.05
N LEU A 120 -3.84 2.53 17.05
CA LEU A 120 -4.45 1.25 16.71
C LEU A 120 -5.42 0.77 17.80
N ASP A 121 -5.14 1.01 19.08
CA ASP A 121 -6.08 0.72 20.17
C ASP A 121 -7.39 1.53 19.98
N ALA A 122 -7.29 2.81 19.64
CA ALA A 122 -8.46 3.64 19.34
C ALA A 122 -9.23 3.15 18.09
N THR A 123 -8.52 2.76 17.04
CA THR A 123 -9.10 2.15 15.84
C THR A 123 -9.85 0.87 16.18
N CYS A 124 -9.18 -0.07 16.84
CA CYS A 124 -9.69 -1.42 17.12
C CYS A 124 -10.71 -1.48 18.27
N GLY A 125 -10.83 -0.40 19.04
CA GLY A 125 -11.89 -0.21 20.03
C GLY A 125 -13.20 0.29 19.44
N ALA A 126 -13.21 0.75 18.18
CA ALA A 126 -14.42 1.27 17.54
C ALA A 126 -15.42 0.15 17.18
N ASN A 127 -16.72 0.47 17.20
CA ASN A 127 -17.75 -0.46 16.75
C ASN A 127 -17.72 -0.59 15.22
N VAL A 128 -17.07 -1.65 14.72
CA VAL A 128 -16.86 -1.86 13.27
C VAL A 128 -18.17 -1.88 12.46
N THR A 129 -19.28 -2.40 13.01
CA THR A 129 -20.56 -2.47 12.31
C THR A 129 -21.20 -1.10 12.16
N GLN A 130 -21.23 -0.31 13.23
CA GLN A 130 -21.69 1.08 13.18
C GLN A 130 -20.83 1.91 12.25
N CYS A 131 -19.51 1.81 12.40
CA CYS A 131 -18.55 2.59 11.63
C CYS A 131 -18.57 2.24 10.14
N ARG A 132 -18.76 0.96 9.79
CA ARG A 132 -19.03 0.57 8.42
C ARG A 132 -20.24 1.30 7.85
N GLY A 133 -21.34 1.40 8.60
CA GLY A 133 -22.53 2.15 8.19
C GLY A 133 -22.25 3.63 7.93
N VAL A 134 -21.47 4.27 8.81
CA VAL A 134 -21.03 5.67 8.66
C VAL A 134 -20.19 5.85 7.40
N MET A 135 -19.16 5.02 7.21
CA MET A 135 -18.24 5.11 6.07
C MET A 135 -18.97 4.82 4.75
N ASP A 136 -19.82 3.80 4.70
CA ASP A 136 -20.66 3.47 3.54
C ASP A 136 -21.63 4.62 3.21
N GLY A 137 -22.14 5.32 4.23
CA GLY A 137 -22.98 6.52 4.08
C GLY A 137 -22.25 7.64 3.36
N PHE A 138 -21.08 8.03 3.86
CA PHE A 138 -20.24 9.05 3.22
C PHE A 138 -19.78 8.62 1.82
N ALA A 139 -19.44 7.35 1.59
CA ALA A 139 -19.03 6.85 0.28
C ALA A 139 -20.14 7.02 -0.77
N ARG A 140 -21.39 6.68 -0.42
CA ARG A 140 -22.55 6.88 -1.30
C ARG A 140 -22.81 8.35 -1.56
N GLU A 141 -22.76 9.17 -0.51
CA GLU A 141 -23.02 10.60 -0.61
C GLU A 141 -21.96 11.31 -1.46
N LEU A 142 -20.68 10.92 -1.38
CA LEU A 142 -19.57 11.47 -2.16
C LEU A 142 -19.87 11.41 -3.68
N LEU A 143 -20.49 10.33 -4.14
CA LEU A 143 -20.85 10.10 -5.56
C LEU A 143 -22.12 10.84 -6.02
N THR A 144 -22.73 11.67 -5.16
CA THR A 144 -23.91 12.48 -5.53
C THR A 144 -23.49 13.83 -6.14
N ALA A 145 -24.37 14.38 -6.99
CA ALA A 145 -24.12 15.67 -7.66
C ALA A 145 -24.02 16.85 -6.68
N SER A 146 -24.67 16.75 -5.51
CA SER A 146 -24.59 17.73 -4.42
C SER A 146 -23.32 17.64 -3.57
N SER A 147 -22.43 16.69 -3.88
CA SER A 147 -21.18 16.44 -3.14
C SER A 147 -20.00 16.51 -4.11
N CYS A 148 -19.28 15.40 -4.32
CA CYS A 148 -18.04 15.36 -5.08
C CYS A 148 -18.16 14.60 -6.40
N LYS A 149 -19.37 14.33 -6.93
CA LYS A 149 -19.51 13.54 -8.17
C LYS A 149 -18.68 14.09 -9.33
N THR A 150 -18.69 15.40 -9.53
CA THR A 150 -17.91 16.05 -10.60
C THR A 150 -16.41 15.89 -10.36
N ASP A 151 -15.94 16.18 -9.16
CA ASP A 151 -14.51 16.06 -8.81
C ASP A 151 -14.03 14.61 -8.85
N TYR A 152 -14.87 13.66 -8.45
CA TYR A 152 -14.61 12.22 -8.56
C TYR A 152 -14.49 11.79 -10.04
N ALA A 153 -15.39 12.26 -10.90
CA ALA A 153 -15.36 11.96 -12.34
C ALA A 153 -14.17 12.61 -13.07
N ASN A 154 -13.60 13.67 -12.52
CA ASN A 154 -12.41 14.34 -13.02
C ASN A 154 -11.11 13.80 -12.38
N ASP A 155 -11.16 12.64 -11.74
CA ASP A 155 -10.02 11.98 -11.08
C ASP A 155 -9.27 12.88 -10.09
N ASN A 156 -10.01 13.73 -9.35
CA ASN A 156 -9.38 14.54 -8.30
C ASN A 156 -8.73 13.61 -7.26
N PRO A 157 -7.42 13.73 -7.02
CA PRO A 157 -6.68 12.74 -6.24
C PRO A 157 -7.19 12.65 -4.79
N LEU A 158 -7.55 13.77 -4.16
CA LEU A 158 -8.03 13.74 -2.79
C LEU A 158 -9.43 13.11 -2.69
N VAL A 159 -10.28 13.35 -3.69
CA VAL A 159 -11.62 12.75 -3.74
C VAL A 159 -11.54 11.25 -3.99
N LEU A 160 -10.64 10.80 -4.87
CA LEU A 160 -10.37 9.38 -5.09
C LEU A 160 -9.82 8.70 -3.84
N GLN A 161 -8.87 9.34 -3.14
CA GLN A 161 -8.34 8.84 -1.87
C GLN A 161 -9.42 8.76 -0.79
N ALA A 162 -10.27 9.79 -0.67
CA ALA A 162 -11.40 9.78 0.25
C ALA A 162 -12.35 8.63 -0.06
N TYR A 163 -12.77 8.48 -1.32
CA TYR A 163 -13.68 7.41 -1.73
C TYR A 163 -13.09 6.02 -1.47
N ASN A 164 -11.86 5.76 -1.90
CA ASN A 164 -11.21 4.47 -1.69
C ASN A 164 -11.05 4.16 -0.20
N GLY A 165 -10.64 5.15 0.60
CA GLY A 165 -10.49 4.99 2.04
C GLY A 165 -11.82 4.71 2.76
N LEU A 166 -12.92 5.36 2.35
CA LEU A 166 -14.26 5.10 2.86
C LEU A 166 -14.71 3.66 2.55
N VAL A 167 -14.60 3.24 1.30
CA VAL A 167 -15.02 1.90 0.85
C VAL A 167 -14.16 0.79 1.47
N ALA A 168 -12.87 1.05 1.65
CA ALA A 168 -11.89 0.11 2.19
C ALA A 168 -11.85 0.08 3.72
N TYR A 169 -12.79 0.72 4.43
CA TYR A 169 -12.79 0.79 5.89
C TYR A 169 -12.70 -0.61 6.53
N THR A 170 -13.55 -1.54 6.10
CA THR A 170 -13.63 -2.87 6.73
C THR A 170 -12.35 -3.71 6.53
N PRO A 171 -11.84 -3.93 5.31
CA PRO A 171 -10.60 -4.69 5.13
C PRO A 171 -9.41 -4.05 5.86
N SER A 172 -9.34 -2.72 5.85
CA SER A 172 -8.23 -1.99 6.50
C SER A 172 -8.33 -2.06 8.03
N TYR A 173 -9.54 -1.94 8.59
CA TYR A 173 -9.80 -2.13 10.02
C TYR A 173 -9.33 -3.52 10.46
N GLN A 174 -9.79 -4.57 9.78
CA GLN A 174 -9.44 -5.95 10.13
C GLN A 174 -7.92 -6.17 10.09
N ALA A 175 -7.26 -5.74 9.02
CA ALA A 175 -5.81 -5.87 8.90
C ALA A 175 -5.06 -5.09 9.98
N SER A 176 -5.49 -3.86 10.29
CA SER A 176 -4.84 -3.02 11.32
C SER A 176 -4.96 -3.60 12.73
N CYS A 177 -6.00 -4.40 12.98
CA CYS A 177 -6.29 -4.99 14.28
C CYS A 177 -5.67 -6.38 14.49
N LEU A 178 -4.99 -6.93 13.49
CA LEU A 178 -4.22 -8.17 13.64
C LEU A 178 -3.06 -7.96 14.63
N ARG A 179 -2.84 -8.98 15.46
CA ARG A 179 -1.77 -9.03 16.46
C ARG A 179 -0.93 -10.29 16.24
N ASP A 180 0.36 -10.21 16.55
CA ASP A 180 1.24 -11.37 16.58
C ASP A 180 1.00 -12.25 17.81
N GLU A 181 1.77 -13.34 17.94
CA GLU A 181 1.66 -14.30 19.06
C GLU A 181 2.00 -13.65 20.41
N GLU A 182 2.83 -12.61 20.40
CA GLU A 182 3.19 -11.80 21.56
C GLU A 182 2.15 -10.72 21.88
N GLY A 183 1.06 -10.63 21.11
CA GLY A 183 -0.02 -9.67 21.28
C GLY A 183 0.30 -8.26 20.80
N SER A 184 1.41 -8.03 20.10
CA SER A 184 1.75 -6.76 19.48
C SER A 184 0.99 -6.58 18.16
N TYR A 185 0.56 -5.35 17.84
CA TYR A 185 -0.09 -5.11 16.55
C TYR A 185 0.86 -5.36 15.38
N CYS A 186 0.38 -6.13 14.40
CA CYS A 186 1.13 -6.43 13.18
C CYS A 186 1.52 -5.16 12.42
N PHE A 187 0.62 -4.15 12.37
CA PHE A 187 0.96 -2.88 11.72
C PHE A 187 2.02 -2.08 12.49
N ALA A 188 1.94 -2.05 13.83
CA ALA A 188 2.93 -1.37 14.66
C ALA A 188 4.32 -1.98 14.47
N ASN A 189 4.41 -3.31 14.42
CA ASN A 189 5.65 -4.02 14.08
C ASN A 189 6.13 -3.65 12.67
N ALA A 190 5.22 -3.65 11.67
CA ALA A 190 5.56 -3.34 10.28
C ALA A 190 6.15 -1.93 10.09
N VAL A 191 5.58 -0.90 10.72
CA VAL A 191 6.08 0.49 10.58
C VAL A 191 7.30 0.81 11.44
N SER A 192 7.55 0.01 12.48
CA SER A 192 8.71 0.17 13.37
C SER A 192 9.89 -0.75 13.01
N ASN A 193 9.71 -1.68 12.07
CA ASN A 193 10.77 -2.57 11.61
C ASN A 193 11.80 -1.80 10.77
N THR A 194 12.96 -1.51 11.38
CA THR A 194 14.06 -0.81 10.70
C THR A 194 14.83 -1.70 9.74
N THR A 195 14.66 -3.01 9.80
CA THR A 195 15.37 -3.98 8.96
C THR A 195 14.65 -4.25 7.65
N SER A 196 13.31 -4.14 7.62
CA SER A 196 12.50 -4.20 6.40
C SER A 196 11.52 -3.03 6.33
N THR A 197 11.89 -2.00 5.57
CA THR A 197 11.03 -0.83 5.35
C THR A 197 9.82 -1.12 4.46
N THR A 198 9.72 -2.34 3.93
CA THR A 198 8.63 -2.73 3.01
C THR A 198 7.47 -3.44 3.69
N ASP A 199 7.60 -3.73 5.00
CA ASP A 199 6.59 -4.45 5.79
C ASP A 199 5.26 -3.70 5.89
N ALA A 200 5.29 -2.36 5.76
CA ALA A 200 4.10 -1.53 5.81
C ALA A 200 3.31 -1.50 4.48
N TYR A 201 3.95 -1.79 3.34
CA TYR A 201 3.32 -1.64 2.02
C TYR A 201 2.06 -2.48 1.80
N PRO A 202 1.96 -3.74 2.28
CA PRO A 202 0.73 -4.52 2.17
C PRO A 202 -0.51 -3.80 2.73
N TYR A 203 -0.37 -2.97 3.77
CA TYR A 203 -1.49 -2.26 4.40
C TYR A 203 -2.11 -1.16 3.52
N TYR A 204 -1.45 -0.78 2.43
CA TYR A 204 -1.96 0.18 1.45
C TYR A 204 -2.72 -0.49 0.30
N LEU A 205 -2.65 -1.81 0.16
CA LEU A 205 -3.42 -2.56 -0.83
C LEU A 205 -4.94 -2.32 -0.73
N PRO A 206 -5.58 -2.33 0.45
CA PRO A 206 -7.04 -2.23 0.52
C PRO A 206 -7.58 -0.89 0.03
N ILE A 207 -6.78 0.18 0.11
CA ILE A 207 -7.14 1.52 -0.38
C ILE A 207 -6.75 1.74 -1.85
N GLY A 208 -6.35 0.67 -2.54
CA GLY A 208 -6.11 0.66 -3.98
C GLY A 208 -4.69 1.10 -4.37
N GLN A 209 -3.76 1.16 -3.42
CA GLN A 209 -2.35 1.39 -3.75
C GLN A 209 -1.61 0.08 -3.95
N GLU A 210 -0.92 -0.01 -5.08
CA GLU A 210 -0.11 -1.18 -5.39
C GLU A 210 1.16 -1.22 -4.56
N MET A 211 1.62 -2.44 -4.28
CA MET A 211 2.91 -2.63 -3.64
C MET A 211 4.02 -2.26 -4.64
N PRO A 212 5.02 -1.44 -4.27
CA PRO A 212 6.11 -1.12 -5.18
C PRO A 212 6.80 -2.39 -5.70
N GLY A 213 7.14 -2.40 -6.99
CA GLY A 213 7.85 -3.51 -7.62
C GLY A 213 9.15 -3.82 -6.89
N GLY A 214 9.41 -5.09 -6.61
CA GLY A 214 10.61 -5.53 -5.89
C GLY A 214 10.55 -5.41 -4.36
N SER A 215 9.48 -4.86 -3.78
CA SER A 215 9.21 -4.93 -2.34
C SER A 215 9.22 -6.37 -1.85
N ARG A 216 9.90 -6.61 -0.72
CA ARG A 216 10.06 -7.92 -0.08
C ARG A 216 9.75 -7.80 1.41
N PRO A 217 8.45 -7.71 1.77
CA PRO A 217 8.07 -7.67 3.18
C PRO A 217 8.51 -8.96 3.89
N THR A 218 8.72 -8.87 5.20
CA THR A 218 9.13 -9.99 6.04
C THR A 218 8.08 -11.10 5.97
N CYS A 219 8.51 -12.32 5.62
CA CYS A 219 7.65 -13.49 5.50
C CYS A 219 7.31 -14.08 6.87
N ASN A 220 6.38 -13.45 7.60
CA ASN A 220 5.91 -13.88 8.93
C ASN A 220 4.39 -14.11 8.97
N THR A 221 3.88 -14.57 10.11
CA THR A 221 2.45 -14.84 10.32
C THR A 221 1.59 -13.59 10.13
N CYS A 222 2.02 -12.43 10.63
CA CYS A 222 1.35 -11.15 10.39
C CYS A 222 1.12 -10.87 8.89
N LEU A 223 2.11 -11.09 8.02
CA LEU A 223 1.95 -10.90 6.58
C LEU A 223 0.95 -11.90 5.98
N GLN A 224 0.99 -13.17 6.42
CA GLN A 224 0.02 -14.18 5.98
C GLN A 224 -1.40 -13.79 6.36
N ASP A 225 -1.63 -13.36 7.60
CA ASP A 225 -2.95 -13.02 8.13
C ASP A 225 -3.51 -11.75 7.46
N VAL A 226 -2.68 -10.73 7.27
CA VAL A 226 -3.04 -9.51 6.53
C VAL A 226 -3.50 -9.86 5.11
N MET A 227 -2.73 -10.69 4.42
CA MET A 227 -3.08 -11.11 3.06
C MET A 227 -4.30 -12.04 3.03
N SER A 228 -4.52 -12.85 4.07
CA SER A 228 -5.73 -13.66 4.23
C SER A 228 -6.98 -12.80 4.36
N VAL A 229 -6.92 -11.74 5.18
CA VAL A 229 -7.99 -10.72 5.26
C VAL A 229 -8.25 -10.13 3.88
N PHE A 230 -7.22 -9.70 3.16
CA PHE A 230 -7.39 -9.09 1.84
C PHE A 230 -7.91 -10.04 0.78
N ALA A 231 -7.54 -11.32 0.83
CA ALA A 231 -8.04 -12.36 -0.06
C ALA A 231 -9.57 -12.45 -0.01
N TYR A 232 -10.15 -12.35 1.18
CA TYR A 232 -11.60 -12.38 1.38
C TYR A 232 -12.33 -11.27 0.60
N TYR A 233 -11.74 -10.06 0.56
CA TYR A 233 -12.30 -8.92 -0.17
C TYR A 233 -11.84 -8.83 -1.62
N GLY A 234 -10.77 -9.52 -1.99
CA GLY A 234 -10.12 -9.47 -3.30
C GLY A 234 -11.07 -9.75 -4.47
N ASN A 235 -12.05 -10.63 -4.30
CA ASN A 235 -13.00 -10.95 -5.37
C ASN A 235 -14.15 -9.95 -5.53
N ASN A 236 -14.31 -9.00 -4.60
CA ASN A 236 -15.38 -8.01 -4.66
C ASN A 236 -14.94 -6.80 -5.50
N ALA A 237 -15.40 -6.71 -6.74
CA ALA A 237 -15.02 -5.64 -7.67
C ALA A 237 -15.41 -4.21 -7.22
N THR A 238 -16.24 -4.07 -6.17
CA THR A 238 -16.55 -2.75 -5.59
C THR A 238 -15.48 -2.28 -4.61
N GLN A 239 -14.59 -3.16 -4.16
CA GLN A 239 -13.51 -2.85 -3.23
C GLN A 239 -12.22 -2.53 -3.99
N PRO A 240 -11.46 -1.48 -3.61
CA PRO A 240 -10.20 -1.14 -4.30
C PRO A 240 -9.17 -2.28 -4.29
N ILE A 241 -9.16 -3.10 -3.22
CA ILE A 241 -8.32 -4.29 -3.08
C ILE A 241 -8.45 -5.28 -4.24
N SER A 242 -9.59 -5.31 -4.94
CA SER A 242 -9.79 -6.23 -6.06
C SER A 242 -8.85 -5.98 -7.24
N LYS A 243 -8.27 -4.78 -7.31
CA LYS A 243 -7.31 -4.36 -8.34
C LYS A 243 -5.87 -4.63 -7.93
N THR A 244 -5.58 -4.60 -6.63
CA THR A 244 -4.21 -4.64 -6.10
C THR A 244 -3.81 -6.00 -5.53
N TYR A 245 -4.77 -6.82 -5.12
CA TYR A 245 -4.50 -8.10 -4.43
C TYR A 245 -3.71 -9.09 -5.28
N ALA A 246 -4.11 -9.34 -6.54
CA ALA A 246 -3.51 -10.38 -7.37
C ALA A 246 -2.00 -10.17 -7.54
N THR A 247 -1.62 -8.97 -7.96
CA THR A 247 -0.23 -8.58 -8.22
C THR A 247 0.59 -8.64 -6.94
N ALA A 248 0.04 -8.16 -5.82
CA ALA A 248 0.73 -8.22 -4.52
C ALA A 248 0.91 -9.66 -4.02
N ALA A 249 -0.13 -10.48 -4.12
CA ALA A 249 -0.08 -11.89 -3.72
C ALA A 249 0.96 -12.65 -4.54
N GLN A 250 1.02 -12.43 -5.87
CA GLN A 250 2.04 -13.02 -6.72
C GLN A 250 3.46 -12.60 -6.32
N GLN A 251 3.67 -11.31 -6.07
CA GLN A 251 4.96 -10.79 -5.63
C GLN A 251 5.40 -11.39 -4.28
N ILE A 252 4.48 -11.48 -3.32
CA ILE A 252 4.74 -12.10 -2.01
C ILE A 252 5.01 -13.60 -2.16
N SER A 253 4.28 -14.32 -3.02
CA SER A 253 4.55 -15.75 -3.28
C SER A 253 5.92 -16.00 -3.90
N ILE A 254 6.45 -15.05 -4.68
CA ILE A 254 7.81 -15.15 -5.25
C ILE A 254 8.87 -15.05 -4.14
N SER A 255 8.69 -14.17 -3.15
CA SER A 255 9.67 -13.98 -2.07
C SER A 255 9.50 -14.96 -0.90
N CYS A 256 8.27 -15.30 -0.55
CA CYS A 256 7.92 -16.05 0.65
C CYS A 256 7.53 -17.51 0.41
N GLY A 257 7.42 -17.92 -0.86
CA GLY A 257 7.03 -19.28 -1.26
C GLY A 257 5.59 -19.37 -1.77
N ARG A 258 5.35 -20.35 -2.65
CA ARG A 258 4.10 -20.48 -3.43
C ARG A 258 2.85 -20.74 -2.59
N THR A 259 3.01 -21.28 -1.38
CA THR A 259 1.91 -21.62 -0.47
C THR A 259 1.73 -20.59 0.64
N PHE A 260 2.49 -19.49 0.62
CA PHE A 260 2.49 -18.50 1.69
C PHE A 260 1.20 -17.66 1.72
N VAL A 261 0.65 -17.32 0.54
CA VAL A 261 -0.60 -16.55 0.39
C VAL A 261 -1.46 -17.11 -0.73
N ASN A 262 -2.77 -16.89 -0.65
CA ASN A 262 -3.73 -17.37 -1.65
C ASN A 262 -3.70 -16.49 -2.91
N VAL A 263 -3.04 -16.93 -3.97
CA VAL A 263 -2.96 -16.16 -5.23
C VAL A 263 -4.24 -16.20 -6.09
N THR A 264 -5.23 -17.01 -5.72
CA THR A 264 -6.45 -17.25 -6.51
C THR A 264 -7.63 -16.32 -6.19
N ALA A 265 -7.48 -15.44 -5.20
CA ALA A 265 -8.60 -14.67 -4.64
C ALA A 265 -8.89 -13.33 -5.32
N ALA A 266 -8.39 -13.09 -6.54
CA ALA A 266 -8.69 -11.89 -7.32
C ALA A 266 -9.77 -12.16 -8.38
N PRO A 267 -10.59 -11.15 -8.75
CA PRO A 267 -11.62 -11.35 -9.75
C PRO A 267 -10.92 -11.63 -11.07
N LEU A 268 -11.16 -12.81 -11.61
CA LEU A 268 -10.84 -13.17 -12.98
C LEU A 268 -11.66 -12.28 -13.92
N LYS A 269 -11.25 -11.03 -14.12
CA LYS A 269 -11.58 -10.27 -15.33
C LYS A 269 -10.31 -10.23 -16.14
N GLY A 270 -10.28 -11.12 -17.13
CA GLY A 270 -9.07 -11.52 -17.83
C GLY A 270 -8.27 -10.34 -18.38
N ALA A 271 -6.98 -10.33 -18.04
CA ALA A 271 -5.99 -10.07 -19.07
C ALA A 271 -6.06 -11.26 -20.04
N ALA A 272 -7.01 -11.22 -20.97
CA ALA A 272 -6.78 -11.86 -22.24
C ALA A 272 -5.57 -11.12 -22.82
N THR A 273 -4.37 -11.67 -22.66
CA THR A 273 -3.30 -11.40 -23.61
C THR A 273 -3.89 -11.81 -24.96
N THR A 274 -4.34 -10.83 -25.74
CA THR A 274 -4.53 -10.99 -27.17
C THR A 274 -3.16 -11.16 -27.79
N THR A 275 -2.52 -12.31 -27.55
CA THR A 275 -1.64 -12.88 -28.57
C THR A 275 -2.58 -13.37 -29.66
N SER A 276 -3.01 -12.45 -30.52
CA SER A 276 -3.37 -12.80 -31.88
C SER A 276 -2.10 -13.33 -32.55
N ALA A 277 -1.76 -14.57 -32.25
CA ALA A 277 -0.94 -15.39 -33.12
C ALA A 277 -1.80 -15.66 -34.35
N SER A 278 -1.70 -14.77 -35.33
CA SER A 278 -2.20 -14.98 -36.67
C SER A 278 -1.43 -16.15 -37.29
N LEU A 279 -1.88 -17.37 -37.04
CA LEU A 279 -1.53 -18.53 -37.84
C LEU A 279 -2.30 -18.41 -39.16
N THR A 280 -1.78 -17.62 -40.08
CA THR A 280 -2.22 -17.66 -41.48
C THR A 280 -2.00 -19.08 -42.01
N PRO A 281 -3.04 -19.80 -42.46
CA PRO A 281 -2.88 -21.13 -43.00
C PRO A 281 -2.21 -21.03 -44.37
N THR A 282 -1.03 -21.64 -44.49
CA THR A 282 -0.26 -21.85 -45.74
C THR A 282 -0.97 -22.76 -46.76
N ILE A 283 -2.27 -22.98 -46.60
CA ILE A 283 -3.09 -23.94 -47.38
C ILE A 283 -3.51 -23.34 -48.75
N THR A 284 -3.47 -22.02 -48.92
CA THR A 284 -3.78 -21.37 -50.22
C THR A 284 -2.65 -21.49 -51.25
N LEU A 285 -1.40 -21.69 -50.83
CA LEU A 285 -0.24 -21.80 -51.73
C LEU A 285 -0.10 -23.20 -52.34
N ILE A 286 -0.55 -24.24 -51.64
CA ILE A 286 -0.50 -25.64 -52.12
C ILE A 286 -1.62 -25.90 -53.15
N LEU A 287 -2.80 -25.29 -52.98
CA LEU A 287 -3.91 -25.42 -53.93
C LEU A 287 -3.65 -24.73 -55.28
N MET A 288 -2.92 -23.60 -55.28
CA MET A 288 -2.50 -22.92 -56.52
C MET A 288 -1.36 -23.67 -57.26
N LEU A 289 -0.48 -24.38 -56.54
CA LEU A 289 0.59 -25.16 -57.17
C LEU A 289 0.06 -26.45 -57.83
N ILE A 290 -0.96 -27.09 -57.23
CA ILE A 290 -1.58 -28.30 -57.79
C ILE A 290 -2.39 -27.94 -59.05
N LEU A 291 -3.10 -26.82 -59.08
CA LEU A 291 -3.86 -26.39 -60.26
C LEU A 291 -2.97 -25.96 -61.43
N TYR A 292 -1.74 -25.51 -61.18
CA TYR A 292 -0.78 -25.12 -62.22
C TYR A 292 -0.06 -26.32 -62.88
N LEU A 293 -0.02 -27.49 -62.24
CA LEU A 293 0.62 -28.71 -62.77
C LEU A 293 -0.33 -29.59 -63.60
N PHE A 294 -1.63 -29.25 -63.63
CA PHE A 294 -2.67 -29.97 -64.39
C PHE A 294 -3.31 -29.12 -65.51
N GLN A 295 -2.62 -28.07 -65.97
CA GLN A 295 -2.85 -27.40 -67.26
C GLN A 295 -1.61 -27.57 -68.15
#